data_AF-A0A4Q2XV27-F1
#
_entry.id   AF-A0A4Q2XV27-F1
#
_cell.length_a   1.000
_cell.length_b   1.000
_cell.length_c   1.000
_cell.angle_alpha   90.00
_cell.angle_beta   90.00
_cell.angle_gamma   90.00
#
_symmetry.space_group_name_H-M   'P 1'
#
loop_
_entity.id
_entity.type
_entity.pdbx_description
1 polymer ?
#
loop_
_entity_poly.entity_id
_entity_poly.type
_entity_poly.pdbx_seq_one_letter_code
_entity_poly.pdbx_strand_id
1 'polypeptide(L)' 'MVTGATGFLGGALALRLRDMGWDVTGAGRNPAAGESLARQGIRFLRVDLTGAEAVEAACAGQEYVFH' A
#
# COMPACT_ATOMS: atom_id res chain seq x y z
N MET A 1 2.71 -1.68 -5.63
CA MET A 1 2.16 -1.81 -4.27
C MET A 1 3.25 -1.84 -3.19
N VAL A 2 3.02 -1.19 -2.05
CA VAL A 2 3.84 -1.33 -0.83
C VAL A 2 2.98 -1.99 0.25
N THR A 3 3.39 -3.14 0.77
CA THR A 3 2.74 -3.75 1.93
C THR A 3 3.25 -3.12 3.23
N GLY A 4 2.46 -3.18 4.30
CA GLY A 4 2.87 -2.51 5.55
C GLY A 4 3.01 -0.99 5.38
N ALA A 5 2.34 -0.40 4.39
CA ALA A 5 2.45 1.02 4.06
C ALA A 5 1.95 1.94 5.19
N THR A 6 1.18 1.40 6.14
CA THR A 6 0.75 2.13 7.34
C THR A 6 1.80 2.11 8.47
N GLY A 7 2.90 1.38 8.29
CA GLY A 7 4.00 1.30 9.25
C GLY A 7 5.08 2.35 8.99
N PHE A 8 6.13 2.35 9.81
CA PHE A 8 7.21 3.35 9.74
C PHE A 8 7.95 3.33 8.40
N LEU A 9 8.65 2.22 8.09
CA LEU A 9 9.46 2.13 6.87
C LEU A 9 8.59 2.04 5.60
N GLY A 10 7.55 1.21 5.62
CA GLY A 10 6.63 1.06 4.49
C GLY A 10 5.92 2.37 4.14
N GLY A 11 5.52 3.15 5.15
CA GLY A 11 4.94 4.46 4.94
C GLY A 11 5.93 5.45 4.33
N ALA A 12 7.15 5.54 4.87
CA ALA A 12 8.19 6.40 4.31
C ALA A 12 8.52 6.03 2.86
N LEU A 13 8.60 4.73 2.54
CA LEU A 13 8.81 4.24 1.18
C LEU A 13 7.66 4.63 0.25
N ALA A 14 6.41 4.43 0.67
CA ALA A 14 5.24 4.76 -0.14
C ALA A 14 5.18 6.27 -0.46
N LEU A 15 5.48 7.12 0.52
CA LEU A 15 5.58 8.58 0.34
C LEU A 15 6.70 8.93 -0.64
N ARG A 16 7.88 8.32 -0.49
CA ARG A 16 9.02 8.58 -1.37
C ARG A 16 8.73 8.19 -2.82
N LEU A 17 8.11 7.03 -3.05
CA LEU A 17 7.73 6.57 -4.39
C LEU A 17 6.70 7.51 -5.02
N ARG A 18 5.70 7.95 -4.26
CA ARG A 18 4.72 8.95 -4.73
C ARG A 18 5.43 10.25 -5.12
N ASP A 19 6.36 10.74 -4.29
CA ASP A 19 7.09 12.00 -4.58
C ASP A 19 8.03 11.87 -5.79
N MET A 20 8.37 10.65 -6.19
CA MET A 20 9.09 10.35 -7.43
C MET A 20 8.16 10.25 -8.66
N GLY A 21 6.84 10.40 -8.49
CA GLY A 21 5.86 10.40 -9.57
C GLY A 21 5.23 9.04 -9.88
N TRP A 22 5.44 8.02 -9.03
CA TRP A 22 4.83 6.71 -9.23
C TRP A 22 3.37 6.67 -8.76
N ASP A 23 2.54 5.85 -9.41
CA ASP A 23 1.20 5.49 -8.90
C ASP A 23 1.34 4.45 -7.79
N VAL A 24 1.19 4.88 -6.54
CA VAL A 24 1.44 4.04 -5.37
C VAL A 24 0.13 3.56 -4.76
N THR A 25 0.00 2.24 -4.66
CA THR A 25 -0.98 1.58 -3.79
C THR A 25 -0.29 1.11 -2.51
N GLY A 26 -0.75 1.59 -1.35
CA GLY A 26 -0.36 1.12 -0.04
C GLY A 26 -1.36 0.09 0.51
N ALA A 27 -0.88 -1.05 1.00
CA ALA A 27 -1.71 -2.11 1.55
C ALA A 27 -1.57 -2.22 3.09
N GLY A 28 -2.70 -2.43 3.77
CA GLY A 28 -2.73 -2.62 5.22
C GLY A 28 -4.10 -2.97 5.78
N ARG A 29 -4.18 -3.16 7.11
CA ARG A 29 -5.40 -3.63 7.79
C ARG A 29 -6.19 -2.52 8.50
N ASN A 30 -5.51 -1.45 8.93
CA ASN A 30 -6.10 -0.37 9.72
C ASN A 30 -6.71 0.71 8.80
N PRO A 31 -8.04 0.91 8.81
CA PRO A 31 -8.69 1.88 7.94
C PRO A 31 -8.32 3.33 8.28
N ALA A 32 -8.17 3.71 9.55
CA ALA A 32 -7.82 5.08 9.94
C ALA A 32 -6.39 5.46 9.47
N ALA A 33 -5.46 4.52 9.56
CA ALA A 33 -4.12 4.72 9.02
C ALA A 33 -4.13 4.78 7.48
N GLY A 34 -4.98 3.97 6.84
CA GLY A 34 -5.22 4.00 5.41
C GLY A 34 -5.79 5.33 4.91
N GLU A 35 -6.75 5.92 5.62
CA GLU A 35 -7.27 7.26 5.32
C GLU A 35 -6.19 8.33 5.42
N SER A 36 -5.25 8.19 6.36
CA SER A 36 -4.09 9.08 6.45
C SER A 36 -3.17 8.96 5.22
N LEU A 37 -2.97 7.76 4.67
CA LEU A 37 -2.25 7.57 3.41
C LEU A 37 -3.01 8.14 2.21
N ALA A 38 -4.33 7.93 2.17
CA ALA A 38 -5.19 8.48 1.12
C ALA A 38 -5.17 10.01 1.09
N ARG A 39 -5.22 10.67 2.25
CA ARG A 39 -5.06 12.14 2.36
C ARG A 39 -3.70 12.64 1.90
N GLN A 40 -2.70 11.74 1.86
CA GLN A 40 -1.37 12.02 1.33
C GLN A 40 -1.26 11.66 -0.16
N GLY A 41 -2.36 11.33 -0.85
CA GLY A 41 -2.34 11.02 -2.28
C GLY A 41 -1.83 9.61 -2.62
N ILE A 42 -1.81 8.69 -1.64
CA ILE A 42 -1.50 7.27 -1.86
C ILE A 42 -2.80 6.48 -1.86
N ARG A 43 -3.05 5.66 -2.89
CA ARG A 43 -4.23 4.78 -2.92
C ARG A 43 -4.11 3.75 -1.81
N PHE A 44 -5.14 3.59 -0.98
CA PHE A 44 -5.13 2.59 0.08
C PHE A 44 -5.95 1.35 -0.30
N LEU A 45 -5.31 0.18 -0.20
CA LEU A 45 -5.97 -1.11 -0.32
C LEU A 45 -6.06 -1.74 1.09
N ARG A 46 -7.28 -1.83 1.61
CA ARG A 46 -7.53 -2.58 2.84
C ARG A 46 -7.51 -4.06 2.52
N VAL A 47 -6.49 -4.77 2.98
CA VAL A 47 -6.33 -6.21 2.75
C VAL A 47 -5.62 -6.85 3.93
N ASP A 48 -6.03 -8.07 4.26
CA ASP A 48 -5.27 -8.96 5.11
C ASP A 48 -4.53 -9.98 4.23
N LEU A 49 -3.20 -9.92 4.23
CA LEU A 49 -2.34 -10.70 3.33
C LEU A 49 -2.05 -12.11 3.87
N THR A 50 -2.91 -12.63 4.75
CA THR A 50 -2.78 -13.97 5.34
C THR A 50 -3.35 -15.08 4.44
N GLY A 51 -4.22 -14.73 3.50
CA GLY A 51 -4.83 -15.67 2.55
C GLY A 51 -4.26 -15.54 1.14
N ALA A 52 -3.99 -16.67 0.48
CA ALA A 52 -3.44 -16.71 -0.87
C ALA A 52 -4.31 -15.94 -1.89
N GLU A 53 -5.62 -16.16 -1.89
CA GLU A 53 -6.56 -15.47 -2.79
C GLU A 53 -6.55 -13.94 -2.59
N ALA A 54 -6.45 -13.48 -1.33
CA ALA A 54 -6.38 -12.05 -1.03
C ALA A 54 -5.07 -11.42 -1.50
N VAL A 55 -3.95 -12.16 -1.40
CA VAL A 55 -2.65 -11.72 -1.93
C VAL A 55 -2.68 -11.66 -3.45
N GLU A 56 -3.23 -12.68 -4.13
CA GLU A 56 -3.36 -12.70 -5.58
C GLU A 56 -4.19 -11.53 -6.09
N ALA A 57 -5.36 -11.29 -5.47
CA ALA A 57 -6.21 -10.15 -5.80
C ALA A 57 -5.52 -8.80 -5.55
N ALA A 58 -4.73 -8.67 -4.49
CA ALA A 58 -3.99 -7.44 -4.17
C ALA A 58 -2.84 -7.17 -5.15
N CYS A 59 -2.19 -8.23 -5.63
CA CYS A 59 -1.10 -8.15 -6.60
C CYS A 59 -1.60 -7.95 -8.04
N ALA A 60 -2.86 -8.28 -8.33
CA ALA A 60 -3.43 -8.12 -9.66
C ALA A 60 -3.31 -6.67 -10.18
N GLY A 61 -2.71 -6.51 -11.36
CA GLY A 61 -2.48 -5.21 -11.99
C GLY A 61 -1.36 -4.36 -11.36
N GLN A 62 -0.60 -4.90 -10.39
CA GLN A 62 0.59 -4.25 -9.84
C GLN A 62 1.83 -4.65 -10.64
N GLU A 63 2.59 -3.66 -11.11
CA GLU A 63 3.87 -3.92 -11.81
C GLU A 63 4.99 -4.33 -10.83
N TYR A 64 4.99 -3.72 -9.63
CA TYR A 64 5.99 -3.96 -8.60
C TYR A 64 5.32 -4.12 -7.23
N VAL A 65 5.87 -5.00 -6.40
CA VAL A 65 5.43 -5.22 -5.01
C VAL A 65 6.64 -5.12 -4.08
N PHE A 66 6.53 -4.27 -3.06
CA PHE A 66 7.47 -4.17 -1.95
C PHE A 66 6.82 -4.79 -0.71
N HIS A 67 7.44 -5.84 -0.15
CA HIS A 67 6.98 -6.52 1.05
C HIS A 67 7.93 -6.28 2.22
#